data_AF-A0A4S8F062-F1
#
_entry.id   AF-A0A4S8F062-F1
#
_cell.length_a   1.000
_cell.length_b   1.000
_cell.length_c   1.000
_cell.angle_alpha   90.00
_cell.angle_beta   90.00
_cell.angle_gamma   90.00
#
_symmetry.space_group_name_H-M   'P 1'
#
loop_
_entity.id
_entity.type
_entity.pdbx_description
1 polymer ?
#
loop_
_entity_poly.entity_id
_entity_poly.type
_entity_poly.pdbx_seq_one_letter_code
_entity_poly.pdbx_strand_id
1 'polypeptide(L)'
;MQTFAAATLWLRLHLSPIYSAPKRVVLMLALCIPLGSAWAFISSPPGSYFELNGGYIDLAGTDLVVEGVLILSNGAHITGIRNLVIANGGELDITGATITLSQDYSNQGEVTNQGGGSVTRVDGGPSNPAKGPLGTIDPFAGNTPHTQTATPVPGLNGTLLIVLSLLMAWLVWTRPNLSLLAHIPNART
;
A
#
# COMPACT_ATOMS: atom_id res chain seq x y z
N MET A 1 -18.54 28.95 55.69
CA MET A 1 -19.30 28.84 54.42
C MET A 1 -18.57 29.77 53.44
N GLN A 2 -17.66 29.29 52.58
CA GLN A 2 -17.91 28.70 51.25
C GLN A 2 -18.95 29.54 50.46
N THR A 3 -18.73 30.08 49.25
CA THR A 3 -17.83 29.68 48.15
C THR A 3 -17.94 30.60 46.91
N PHE A 4 -16.89 30.54 46.08
CA PHE A 4 -16.76 30.69 44.60
C PHE A 4 -17.01 32.04 43.88
N ALA A 5 -15.89 32.65 43.47
CA ALA A 5 -15.78 33.54 42.32
C ALA A 5 -15.64 32.73 41.01
N ALA A 6 -16.45 33.04 40.01
CA ALA A 6 -16.30 32.55 38.64
C ALA A 6 -15.61 33.63 37.81
N ALA A 7 -14.32 33.43 37.48
CA ALA A 7 -13.55 34.28 36.59
C ALA A 7 -13.61 33.73 35.16
N THR A 8 -14.13 34.54 34.26
CA THR A 8 -14.28 34.33 32.83
C THR A 8 -12.90 34.28 32.14
N LEU A 9 -12.42 33.08 31.81
CA LEU A 9 -11.14 32.89 31.11
C LEU A 9 -11.34 33.05 29.59
N TRP A 10 -11.03 34.24 29.08
CA TRP A 10 -10.94 34.52 27.64
C TRP A 10 -9.73 33.77 27.05
N LEU A 11 -10.00 32.76 26.22
CA LEU A 11 -9.01 32.02 25.44
C LEU A 11 -8.49 32.92 24.30
N ARG A 12 -7.48 33.75 24.61
CA ARG A 12 -6.75 34.56 23.62
C ARG A 12 -5.70 33.66 22.95
N LEU A 13 -6.12 32.94 21.90
CA LEU A 13 -5.24 32.25 20.96
C LEU A 13 -4.25 33.26 20.35
N HIS A 14 -3.08 33.39 20.98
CA HIS A 14 -1.93 34.07 20.41
C HIS A 14 -1.33 33.15 19.34
N LEU A 15 -1.86 33.23 18.11
CA LEU A 15 -1.08 32.90 16.93
C LEU A 15 0.01 33.98 16.79
N SER A 16 1.19 33.70 17.31
CA SER A 16 2.38 34.50 17.05
C SER A 16 2.76 34.37 15.57
N PRO A 17 2.80 35.48 14.80
CA PRO A 17 3.43 35.47 13.50
C PRO A 17 4.96 35.54 13.68
N ILE A 18 5.72 35.24 12.63
CA ILE A 18 7.17 35.43 12.52
C ILE A 18 8.01 34.26 13.06
N TYR A 19 8.07 33.17 12.29
CA TYR A 19 9.26 32.28 12.23
C TYR A 19 9.53 31.88 10.77
N SER A 20 10.54 32.53 10.20
CA SER A 20 11.25 32.27 8.92
C SER A 20 10.70 31.18 7.99
N ALA A 21 10.06 31.60 6.90
CA ALA A 21 9.39 30.76 5.91
C ALA A 21 10.25 29.78 5.07
N PRO A 22 11.56 29.98 4.77
CA PRO A 22 12.21 29.11 3.78
C PRO A 22 12.56 27.71 4.30
N LYS A 23 12.83 27.55 5.61
CA LYS A 23 13.28 26.26 6.17
C LYS A 23 12.14 25.23 6.33
N ARG A 24 10.89 25.69 6.51
CA ARG A 24 9.72 24.79 6.63
C ARG A 24 9.21 24.30 5.27
N VAL A 25 9.33 25.13 4.24
CA VAL A 25 8.95 24.75 2.87
C VAL A 25 9.93 23.71 2.31
N VAL A 26 11.24 23.86 2.56
CA VAL A 26 12.24 22.84 2.15
C VAL A 26 12.05 21.52 2.89
N LEU A 27 11.69 21.55 4.18
CA LEU A 27 11.42 20.34 4.96
C LEU A 27 10.15 19.60 4.48
N MET A 28 9.08 20.33 4.14
CA MET A 28 7.87 19.69 3.57
C MET A 28 8.10 19.17 2.14
N LEU A 29 8.88 19.89 1.32
CA LEU A 29 9.20 19.45 -0.05
C LEU A 29 10.13 18.23 -0.05
N ALA A 30 11.09 18.14 0.88
CA ALA A 30 11.97 16.98 1.03
C ALA A 30 11.27 15.75 1.62
N LEU A 31 10.22 15.94 2.44
CA LEU A 31 9.44 14.83 3.01
C LEU A 31 8.50 14.18 1.97
N CYS A 32 8.24 14.85 0.85
CA CYS A 32 7.31 14.36 -0.18
C CYS A 32 7.99 13.49 -1.27
N ILE A 33 9.30 13.23 -1.17
CA ILE A 33 10.09 12.62 -2.27
C ILE A 33 10.07 11.08 -2.33
N PRO A 34 9.56 10.27 -1.37
CA PRO A 34 9.26 8.89 -1.69
C PRO A 34 7.82 8.83 -2.18
N LEU A 35 7.53 9.37 -3.36
CA LEU A 35 6.42 8.83 -4.16
C LEU A 35 6.91 7.48 -4.68
N GLY A 36 7.01 6.52 -3.76
CA GLY A 36 7.31 5.14 -4.06
C GLY A 36 6.25 4.65 -5.03
N SER A 37 6.70 4.01 -6.09
CA SER A 37 5.86 3.22 -6.98
C SER A 37 4.95 2.35 -6.11
N ALA A 38 3.64 2.58 -6.14
CA ALA A 38 2.69 1.73 -5.42
C ALA A 38 2.62 0.40 -6.19
N TRP A 39 3.29 -0.62 -5.68
CA TRP A 39 3.24 -1.97 -6.24
C TRP A 39 2.18 -2.73 -5.45
N ALA A 40 1.02 -2.97 -6.06
CA ALA A 40 -0.01 -3.79 -5.45
C ALA A 40 0.36 -5.25 -5.68
N PHE A 41 0.62 -6.03 -4.63
CA PHE A 41 0.83 -7.48 -4.71
C PHE A 41 -0.23 -8.17 -3.86
N ILE A 42 -0.85 -9.21 -4.40
CA ILE A 42 -1.84 -10.00 -3.67
C ILE A 42 -1.29 -11.41 -3.49
N SER A 43 -1.08 -11.77 -2.23
CA SER A 43 -0.88 -13.13 -1.78
C SER A 43 -1.97 -13.45 -0.77
N SER A 44 -2.69 -14.53 -1.02
CA SER A 44 -3.62 -15.15 -0.07
C SER A 44 -2.88 -16.32 0.57
N PRO A 45 -2.38 -16.22 1.81
CA PRO A 45 -1.66 -17.31 2.47
C PRO A 45 -2.57 -18.52 2.76
N PRO A 46 -2.01 -19.71 3.04
CA PRO A 46 -2.80 -20.87 3.43
C PRO A 46 -3.71 -20.58 4.62
N GLY A 47 -4.99 -20.97 4.50
CA GLY A 47 -6.01 -20.74 5.52
C GLY A 47 -6.57 -19.31 5.56
N SER A 48 -6.13 -18.42 4.67
CA SER A 48 -6.75 -17.09 4.50
C SER A 48 -7.93 -17.12 3.53
N TYR A 49 -8.80 -16.12 3.65
CA TYR A 49 -9.96 -15.90 2.80
C TYR A 49 -9.97 -14.45 2.32
N PHE A 50 -10.04 -14.26 1.01
CA PHE A 50 -10.20 -12.95 0.39
C PHE A 50 -11.34 -13.01 -0.63
N GLU A 51 -12.24 -12.04 -0.57
CA GLU A 51 -13.37 -11.93 -1.49
C GLU A 51 -13.41 -10.55 -2.13
N LEU A 52 -13.54 -10.51 -3.46
CA LEU A 52 -13.81 -9.31 -4.23
C LEU A 52 -15.21 -9.38 -4.82
N ASN A 53 -16.14 -8.61 -4.28
CA ASN A 53 -17.54 -8.64 -4.70
C ASN A 53 -17.86 -7.46 -5.64
N GLY A 54 -17.75 -7.68 -6.95
CA GLY A 54 -18.07 -6.68 -7.98
C GLY A 54 -17.08 -5.51 -8.10
N GLY A 55 -15.90 -5.61 -7.45
CA GLY A 55 -14.89 -4.56 -7.42
C GLY A 55 -13.83 -4.70 -8.52
N TYR A 56 -12.94 -3.70 -8.60
CA TYR A 56 -11.82 -3.67 -9.53
C TYR A 56 -10.49 -3.58 -8.79
N ILE A 57 -9.52 -4.40 -9.19
CA ILE A 57 -8.14 -4.36 -8.73
C ILE A 57 -7.22 -4.30 -9.96
N ASP A 58 -6.24 -3.39 -9.92
CA ASP A 58 -5.12 -3.37 -10.85
C ASP A 58 -3.83 -3.68 -10.07
N LEU A 59 -3.11 -4.71 -10.52
CA LEU A 59 -1.84 -5.15 -9.94
C LEU A 59 -0.62 -4.47 -10.58
N ALA A 60 -0.81 -3.62 -11.60
CA ALA A 60 0.24 -2.79 -12.19
C ALA A 60 1.52 -3.57 -12.60
N GLY A 61 1.36 -4.80 -13.08
CA GLY A 61 2.44 -5.68 -13.53
C GLY A 61 3.10 -6.52 -12.43
N THR A 62 2.43 -6.75 -11.31
CA THR A 62 2.88 -7.68 -10.26
C THR A 62 2.12 -9.01 -10.33
N ASP A 63 2.54 -9.96 -9.48
CA ASP A 63 2.00 -11.31 -9.47
C ASP A 63 0.77 -11.43 -8.53
N LEU A 64 -0.17 -12.29 -8.92
CA LEU A 64 -1.27 -12.75 -8.07
C LEU A 64 -0.97 -14.19 -7.65
N VAL A 65 -0.83 -14.42 -6.34
CA VAL A 65 -0.55 -15.75 -5.78
C VAL A 65 -1.69 -16.17 -4.85
N VAL A 66 -2.30 -17.31 -5.15
CA VAL A 66 -3.41 -17.89 -4.40
C VAL A 66 -2.93 -19.15 -3.69
N GLU A 67 -2.74 -19.08 -2.38
CA GLU A 67 -2.38 -20.23 -1.52
C GLU A 67 -3.49 -20.58 -0.52
N GLY A 68 -4.36 -19.64 -0.19
CA GLY A 68 -5.63 -19.82 0.53
C GLY A 68 -6.83 -19.75 -0.41
N VAL A 69 -7.92 -19.13 0.04
CA VAL A 69 -9.14 -18.97 -0.76
C VAL A 69 -9.23 -17.56 -1.32
N LEU A 70 -9.41 -17.44 -2.64
CA LEU A 70 -9.69 -16.20 -3.35
C LEU A 70 -11.01 -16.34 -4.11
N ILE A 71 -12.04 -15.61 -3.68
CA ILE A 71 -13.34 -15.57 -4.34
C ILE A 71 -13.50 -14.25 -5.09
N LEU A 72 -13.76 -14.34 -6.40
CA LEU A 72 -14.11 -13.22 -7.25
C LEU A 72 -15.58 -13.38 -7.64
N SER A 73 -16.45 -12.65 -6.95
CA SER A 73 -17.89 -12.71 -7.20
C SER A 73 -18.23 -12.02 -8.53
N ASN A 74 -19.46 -12.21 -8.99
CA ASN A 74 -19.91 -11.68 -10.28
C ASN A 74 -19.62 -10.17 -10.44
N GLY A 75 -19.04 -9.79 -11.59
CA GLY A 75 -18.64 -8.42 -11.89
C GLY A 75 -17.31 -7.98 -11.27
N ALA A 76 -16.59 -8.88 -10.59
CA ALA A 76 -15.25 -8.60 -10.11
C ALA A 76 -14.24 -8.61 -11.27
N HIS A 77 -13.27 -7.71 -11.20
CA HIS A 77 -12.23 -7.53 -12.21
C HIS A 77 -10.85 -7.44 -11.54
N ILE A 78 -9.93 -8.32 -11.91
CA ILE A 78 -8.50 -8.18 -11.57
C ILE A 78 -7.71 -8.05 -12.85
N THR A 79 -6.89 -7.00 -12.93
CA THR A 79 -6.12 -6.68 -14.13
C THR A 79 -4.68 -6.32 -13.81
N GLY A 80 -3.88 -6.16 -14.87
CA GLY A 80 -2.47 -5.83 -14.73
C GLY A 80 -1.66 -6.93 -14.05
N ILE A 81 -2.13 -8.18 -14.08
CA ILE A 81 -1.39 -9.29 -13.49
C ILE A 81 -0.20 -9.62 -14.41
N ARG A 82 0.98 -9.79 -13.82
CA ARG A 82 2.13 -10.37 -14.51
C ARG A 82 1.98 -11.88 -14.56
N ASN A 83 2.11 -12.57 -13.42
CA ASN A 83 1.86 -14.01 -13.32
C ASN A 83 0.67 -14.30 -12.40
N LEU A 84 -0.18 -15.24 -12.80
CA LEU A 84 -1.22 -15.81 -11.95
C LEU A 84 -0.78 -17.21 -11.53
N VAL A 85 -0.65 -17.41 -10.22
CA VAL A 85 -0.23 -18.68 -9.63
C VAL A 85 -1.28 -19.13 -8.62
N ILE A 86 -1.79 -20.34 -8.81
CA ILE A 86 -2.65 -21.02 -7.86
C ILE A 86 -1.81 -22.16 -7.29
N ALA A 87 -1.40 -22.00 -6.04
CA ALA A 87 -0.54 -22.95 -5.37
C ALA A 87 -1.32 -24.20 -4.95
N ASN A 88 -0.59 -25.27 -4.60
CA ASN A 88 -1.20 -26.48 -4.06
C ASN A 88 -1.99 -26.18 -2.79
N GLY A 89 -3.26 -26.60 -2.76
CA GLY A 89 -4.20 -26.30 -1.67
C GLY A 89 -4.84 -24.92 -1.72
N GLY A 90 -4.48 -24.07 -2.70
CA GLY A 90 -5.15 -22.81 -2.98
C GLY A 90 -6.45 -23.03 -3.77
N GLU A 91 -7.43 -22.18 -3.53
CA GLU A 91 -8.74 -22.19 -4.18
C GLU A 91 -9.02 -20.84 -4.81
N LEU A 92 -9.32 -20.84 -6.12
CA LEU A 92 -9.72 -19.65 -6.86
C LEU A 92 -11.12 -19.84 -7.44
N ASP A 93 -12.09 -19.08 -6.95
CA ASP A 93 -13.42 -18.99 -7.54
C ASP A 93 -13.51 -17.74 -8.43
N ILE A 94 -13.77 -17.93 -9.72
CA ILE A 94 -13.95 -16.85 -10.70
C ILE A 94 -15.37 -16.75 -11.24
N THR A 95 -16.37 -17.23 -10.50
CA THR A 95 -17.78 -17.27 -10.92
C THR A 95 -18.32 -15.89 -11.32
N GLY A 96 -18.28 -15.60 -12.63
CA GLY A 96 -18.71 -14.32 -13.21
C GLY A 96 -17.69 -13.19 -13.12
N ALA A 97 -16.42 -13.50 -12.83
CA ALA A 97 -15.33 -12.53 -12.73
C ALA A 97 -14.44 -12.52 -13.98
N THR A 98 -13.72 -11.42 -14.20
CA THR A 98 -12.72 -11.31 -15.27
C THR A 98 -11.33 -11.11 -14.69
N ILE A 99 -10.39 -11.95 -15.12
CA ILE A 99 -8.97 -11.81 -14.83
C ILE A 99 -8.21 -11.53 -16.12
N THR A 100 -7.32 -10.52 -16.10
CA THR A 100 -6.37 -10.28 -17.18
C THR A 100 -4.94 -10.39 -16.67
N LEU A 101 -4.10 -11.13 -17.40
CA LEU A 101 -2.69 -11.32 -17.09
C LEU A 101 -1.84 -11.15 -18.35
N SER A 102 -0.55 -10.90 -18.20
CA SER A 102 0.36 -10.75 -19.34
C SER A 102 1.28 -11.95 -19.52
N GLN A 103 1.78 -12.54 -18.44
CA GLN A 103 2.80 -13.59 -18.51
C GLN A 103 2.24 -14.97 -18.20
N ASP A 104 2.76 -15.68 -17.20
CA ASP A 104 2.43 -17.08 -17.00
C ASP A 104 1.14 -17.28 -16.19
N TYR A 105 0.47 -18.40 -16.48
CA TYR A 105 -0.63 -18.94 -15.68
C TYR A 105 -0.23 -20.33 -15.21
N SER A 106 -0.28 -20.58 -13.90
CA SER A 106 -0.01 -21.90 -13.32
C SER A 106 -1.09 -22.27 -12.33
N ASN A 107 -1.58 -23.51 -12.40
CA ASN A 107 -2.58 -24.01 -11.48
C ASN A 107 -2.16 -25.37 -10.92
N GLN A 108 -1.91 -25.39 -9.61
CA GLN A 108 -1.66 -26.60 -8.83
C GLN A 108 -2.74 -26.81 -7.75
N GLY A 109 -3.76 -25.95 -7.72
CA GLY A 109 -4.85 -25.96 -6.75
C GLY A 109 -6.21 -26.20 -7.40
N GLU A 110 -7.25 -25.64 -6.81
CA GLU A 110 -8.63 -25.76 -7.29
C GLU A 110 -9.09 -24.45 -7.94
N VAL A 111 -9.77 -24.58 -9.08
CA VAL A 111 -10.41 -23.45 -9.76
C VAL A 111 -11.88 -23.77 -9.99
N THR A 112 -12.75 -22.85 -9.58
CA THR A 112 -14.18 -22.92 -9.84
C THR A 112 -14.61 -21.80 -10.77
N ASN A 113 -15.41 -22.13 -11.78
CA ASN A 113 -15.97 -21.16 -12.72
C ASN A 113 -17.37 -21.58 -13.17
N GLN A 114 -18.37 -21.39 -12.30
CA GLN A 114 -19.75 -21.76 -12.62
C GLN A 114 -20.54 -20.63 -13.28
N GLY A 115 -20.01 -19.41 -13.25
CA GLY A 115 -20.70 -18.18 -13.65
C GLY A 115 -20.24 -17.56 -14.97
N GLY A 116 -19.41 -18.27 -15.75
CA GLY A 116 -18.89 -17.77 -17.02
C GLY A 116 -17.80 -16.71 -16.88
N GLY A 117 -17.03 -16.77 -15.78
CA GLY A 117 -15.83 -15.96 -15.62
C GLY A 117 -14.75 -16.34 -16.64
N SER A 118 -13.73 -15.50 -16.75
CA SER A 118 -12.67 -15.69 -17.74
C SER A 118 -11.31 -15.26 -17.23
N VAL A 119 -10.29 -15.97 -17.69
CA VAL A 119 -8.88 -15.58 -17.57
C VAL A 119 -8.38 -15.30 -18.97
N THR A 120 -7.81 -14.12 -19.20
CA THR A 120 -7.36 -13.70 -20.54
C THR A 120 -5.93 -13.19 -20.49
N ARG A 121 -5.14 -13.54 -21.51
CA ARG A 121 -3.83 -12.97 -21.74
C ARG A 121 -3.95 -11.70 -22.56
N VAL A 122 -3.45 -10.60 -22.02
CA VAL A 122 -3.42 -9.28 -22.66
C VAL A 122 -2.00 -8.71 -22.63
N ASP A 123 -1.69 -7.85 -23.59
CA ASP A 123 -0.43 -7.10 -23.54
C ASP A 123 -0.52 -6.01 -22.46
N GLY A 124 0.31 -6.13 -21.42
CA GLY A 124 0.41 -5.17 -20.32
C GLY A 124 1.31 -3.98 -20.64
N GLY A 125 1.88 -3.93 -21.85
CA GLY A 125 2.74 -2.85 -22.32
C GLY A 125 4.23 -3.06 -21.99
N PRO A 126 5.08 -2.02 -22.19
CA PRO A 126 6.53 -2.18 -22.19
C PRO A 126 7.14 -2.72 -20.89
N SER A 127 6.52 -2.44 -19.74
CA SER A 127 6.97 -2.91 -18.43
C SER A 127 6.42 -4.29 -18.04
N ASN A 128 5.39 -4.79 -18.74
CA ASN A 128 4.79 -6.10 -18.51
C ASN A 128 4.29 -6.71 -19.84
N PRO A 129 5.21 -7.05 -20.77
CA PRO A 129 4.82 -7.55 -22.08
C PRO A 129 4.19 -8.93 -21.99
N ALA A 130 3.27 -9.23 -22.91
CA ALA A 130 2.66 -10.55 -22.96
C ALA A 130 3.68 -11.66 -23.27
N LYS A 131 3.63 -12.76 -22.51
CA LYS A 131 4.41 -13.98 -22.77
C LYS A 131 3.51 -15.03 -23.40
N GLY A 132 3.57 -15.13 -24.74
CA GLY A 132 2.79 -16.09 -25.53
C GLY A 132 1.58 -15.48 -26.23
N PRO A 133 0.70 -16.32 -26.83
CA PRO A 133 -0.46 -15.85 -27.57
C PRO A 133 -1.44 -15.07 -26.67
N LEU A 134 -1.94 -13.95 -27.19
CA LEU A 134 -3.03 -13.20 -26.56
C LEU A 134 -4.35 -13.96 -26.69
N GLY A 135 -5.28 -13.68 -25.77
CA GLY A 135 -6.63 -14.26 -25.77
C GLY A 135 -6.93 -15.10 -24.54
N THR A 136 -8.05 -15.82 -24.58
CA THR A 136 -8.55 -16.60 -23.44
C THR A 136 -7.59 -17.72 -23.07
N ILE A 137 -7.32 -17.83 -21.78
CA ILE A 137 -6.63 -18.96 -21.15
C ILE A 137 -7.71 -19.89 -20.62
N ASP A 138 -7.58 -21.19 -20.88
CA ASP A 138 -8.40 -22.18 -20.20
C ASP A 138 -7.97 -22.25 -18.73
N PRO A 139 -8.81 -21.81 -17.77
CA PRO A 139 -8.44 -21.78 -16.37
C PRO A 139 -8.28 -23.19 -15.78
N PHE A 140 -8.78 -24.23 -16.45
CA PHE A 140 -8.66 -25.61 -16.01
C PHE A 140 -7.44 -26.32 -16.63
N ALA A 141 -6.86 -25.77 -17.71
CA ALA A 141 -5.67 -26.31 -18.35
C ALA A 141 -4.39 -25.81 -17.64
N GLY A 142 -4.00 -26.44 -16.53
CA GLY A 142 -2.98 -25.84 -15.65
C GLY A 142 -1.89 -26.72 -15.05
N ASN A 143 -1.79 -28.02 -15.37
CA ASN A 143 -0.82 -28.92 -14.75
C ASN A 143 0.66 -28.73 -15.19
N THR A 144 1.07 -27.56 -15.65
CA THR A 144 2.49 -27.30 -15.93
C THR A 144 3.13 -26.56 -14.74
N PRO A 145 4.18 -27.14 -14.12
CA PRO A 145 4.86 -26.49 -13.00
C PRO A 145 5.58 -25.23 -13.48
N HIS A 146 5.22 -24.07 -12.93
CA HIS A 146 6.00 -22.85 -13.11
C HIS A 146 6.89 -22.63 -11.90
N THR A 147 8.18 -22.39 -12.15
CA THR A 147 9.14 -22.02 -11.11
C THR A 147 8.84 -20.60 -10.65
N GLN A 148 8.41 -20.47 -9.39
CA GLN A 148 8.14 -19.19 -8.77
C GLN A 148 9.41 -18.34 -8.75
N THR A 149 9.39 -17.19 -9.41
CA THR A 149 10.39 -16.14 -9.19
C THR A 149 9.68 -15.00 -8.47
N ALA A 150 9.40 -15.18 -7.19
CA ALA A 150 8.98 -14.08 -6.33
C ALA A 150 10.20 -13.14 -6.23
N THR A 151 10.25 -12.11 -7.09
CA THR A 151 11.20 -11.03 -6.87
C THR A 151 10.77 -10.35 -5.58
N PRO A 152 11.57 -10.38 -4.50
CA PRO A 152 11.21 -9.72 -3.26
C PRO A 152 10.88 -8.27 -3.58
N VAL A 153 9.66 -7.84 -3.22
CA VAL A 153 9.33 -6.42 -3.25
C VAL A 153 10.42 -5.72 -2.44
N PRO A 154 11.09 -4.69 -2.97
CA PRO A 154 12.03 -3.89 -2.19
C PRO A 154 11.27 -3.30 -1.01
N GLY A 155 11.27 -4.03 0.10
CA GLY A 155 10.64 -3.61 1.33
C GLY A 155 11.25 -2.28 1.72
N LEU A 156 10.41 -1.37 2.19
CA LEU A 156 10.87 -0.13 2.82
C LEU A 156 11.86 -0.55 3.91
N ASN A 157 13.17 -0.36 3.64
CA ASN A 157 14.21 -0.94 4.46
C ASN A 157 14.02 -0.38 5.87
N GLY A 158 13.74 -1.23 6.87
CA GLY A 158 13.36 -0.76 8.22
C GLY A 158 14.38 0.19 8.84
N THR A 159 15.63 0.11 8.37
CA THR A 159 16.71 1.07 8.66
C THR A 159 16.34 2.52 8.29
N LEU A 160 15.67 2.77 7.16
CA LEU A 160 15.22 4.11 6.76
C LEU A 160 14.15 4.66 7.72
N LEU A 161 13.25 3.80 8.23
CA LEU A 161 12.26 4.20 9.22
C LEU A 161 12.90 4.52 10.58
N ILE A 162 13.94 3.77 10.97
CA ILE A 162 14.72 4.04 12.20
C ILE A 162 15.52 5.34 12.06
N VAL A 163 16.17 5.57 10.92
CA VAL A 163 16.90 6.82 10.67
C VAL A 163 15.95 8.01 10.68
N LEU A 164 14.77 7.88 10.05
CA LEU A 164 13.75 8.92 10.07
C LEU A 164 13.23 9.19 11.49
N SER A 165 12.97 8.16 12.29
CA SER A 165 12.49 8.33 13.66
C SER A 165 13.53 9.00 14.57
N LEU A 166 14.80 8.65 14.43
CA LEU A 166 15.91 9.29 15.13
C LEU A 166 16.11 10.74 14.70
N LEU A 167 16.00 11.02 13.39
CA LEU A 167 16.07 12.38 12.85
C LEU A 167 14.94 13.26 13.43
N MET A 168 13.72 12.72 13.49
CA MET A 168 12.58 13.43 14.07
C MET A 168 12.75 13.66 15.58
N ALA A 169 13.27 12.68 16.32
CA ALA A 169 13.58 12.83 17.74
C ALA A 169 14.65 13.91 17.99
N TRP A 170 15.70 13.93 17.18
CA TRP A 170 16.77 14.92 17.26
C TRP A 170 16.28 16.35 16.94
N LEU A 171 15.39 16.49 15.94
CA LEU A 171 14.76 17.77 15.59
C LEU A 171 13.84 18.33 16.69
N VAL A 172 13.21 17.46 17.48
CA VAL A 172 12.43 17.87 18.65
C VAL A 172 13.36 18.34 19.78
N TRP A 173 14.45 17.61 20.02
CA TRP A 173 15.37 17.89 21.12
C TRP A 173 16.22 19.15 20.90
N THR A 174 16.57 19.46 19.65
CA THR A 174 17.42 20.62 19.32
C THR A 174 16.70 21.96 19.30
N ARG A 175 15.41 22.03 19.67
CA ARG A 175 14.75 23.33 19.86
C ARG A 175 15.23 23.94 21.18
N PRO A 176 16.05 25.00 21.16
CA PRO A 176 16.45 25.66 22.39
C PRO A 176 15.21 26.24 23.06
N ASN A 177 15.00 25.89 24.34
CA ASN A 177 14.00 26.52 25.19
C ASN A 177 14.32 28.01 25.31
N LEU A 178 13.71 28.83 24.46
CA LEU A 178 13.79 30.29 24.48
C LEU A 178 13.12 30.92 25.71
N SER A 179 12.65 30.13 26.67
CA SER A 179 11.97 30.59 27.90
C SER A 179 12.91 31.13 28.98
N LEU A 180 14.24 31.02 28.82
CA LEU A 180 15.21 31.42 29.85
C LEU A 180 15.80 32.84 29.68
N LEU A 181 15.34 33.62 28.70
CA LEU A 181 15.85 34.98 28.42
C LEU A 181 14.87 36.12 28.78
N ALA A 182 14.00 35.92 29.77
CA ALA A 182 13.07 36.96 30.24
C ALA A 182 13.14 37.15 31.77
N HIS A 183 14.34 37.37 32.31
CA HIS A 183 14.48 37.99 33.63
C HIS A 183 15.60 39.01 33.60
N ILE A 184 15.29 40.20 33.06
CA ILE A 184 16.09 41.41 33.29
C ILE A 184 15.47 42.09 34.52
N PRO A 185 16.03 41.94 35.74
CA PRO A 185 15.59 42.74 36.87
C PRO A 185 15.94 44.20 36.58
N ASN A 186 14.90 45.03 36.49
CA ASN A 186 14.99 46.46 36.24
C ASN A 186 15.48 47.14 37.54
N ALA A 187 16.76 47.50 37.61
CA ALA A 187 17.32 48.27 38.70
C ALA A 187 17.24 49.76 38.37
N ARG A 188 16.40 50.51 39.11
CA ARG A 188 16.48 51.96 39.34
C ARG A 188 15.98 52.20 40.77
N THR A 189 16.86 52.55 41.72
CA THR A 189 17.30 53.92 42.10
C THR A 189 16.14 54.82 42.47
#